data_AF-A0AA35NDS8-F1
#
_entry.id   AF-A0AA35NDS8-F1
#
_cell.length_a   1.000
_cell.length_b   1.000
_cell.length_c   1.000
_cell.angle_alpha   90.00
_cell.angle_beta   90.00
_cell.angle_gamma   90.00
#
_symmetry.space_group_name_H-M   'P 1'
#
loop_
_entity.id
_entity.type
_entity.pdbx_description
1 polymer ?
#
loop_
_entity_poly.entity_id
_entity_poly.type
_entity_poly.pdbx_seq_one_letter_code
_entity_poly.pdbx_strand_id
1 'polypeptide(L)'
;MNQTESSAGKVLSLQTKLFLNDGISENNKKNVILLNQIVPFILNTSHYMTDLMYVLYYLAQKQDDTFSNANGTCTSHREELLALKNDICERVYDLRTGFRLLLDSCELDHFETPGKCRHLIDKVLVISIYGVNRFIFQELNRLNVDFKEEFTLQMQNCLLGFVNLYKFLNKIPMNKQESQMNDLQMNVLVSVLQKELLPIWKFQLDLFNCKLFNEISKDKDLINMYREATNDCAVDVNKGEPFIRYVNWLKDQIIGEMTV
;
A
#
# COMPACT_ATOMS: atom_id res chain seq x y z
N MET A 1 -0.54 46.32 4.15
CA MET A 1 -0.96 46.02 2.76
C MET A 1 0.06 46.70 1.86
N ASN A 2 0.89 46.06 1.04
CA ASN A 2 0.97 44.68 0.57
C ASN A 2 2.45 44.32 0.36
N GLN A 3 2.89 43.18 0.86
CA GLN A 3 4.03 42.43 0.32
C GLN A 3 3.52 41.00 0.09
N THR A 4 2.98 40.76 -1.09
CA THR A 4 2.54 39.43 -1.53
C THR A 4 2.65 39.31 -3.04
N GLU A 5 3.81 39.66 -3.58
CA GLU A 5 4.22 39.27 -4.94
C GLU A 5 5.54 38.50 -4.84
N SER A 6 5.49 37.20 -4.53
CA SER A 6 6.73 36.38 -4.64
C SER A 6 6.58 34.86 -4.71
N SER A 7 5.41 34.23 -4.49
CA SER A 7 5.34 32.74 -4.55
C SER A 7 4.56 32.20 -5.75
N ALA A 8 3.46 32.86 -6.14
CA ALA A 8 2.60 32.38 -7.23
C ALA A 8 3.29 32.42 -8.62
N GLY A 9 4.06 33.47 -8.90
CA GLY A 9 4.81 33.60 -10.18
C GLY A 9 5.95 32.59 -10.33
N LYS A 10 6.58 32.17 -9.23
CA LYS A 10 7.63 31.13 -9.25
C LYS A 10 7.05 29.73 -9.44
N VAL A 11 5.92 29.42 -8.81
CA VAL A 11 5.21 28.13 -8.98
C VAL A 11 4.64 27.99 -10.39
N LEU A 12 4.08 29.06 -10.96
CA LEU A 12 3.70 29.09 -12.37
C LEU A 12 4.92 28.90 -13.27
N SER A 13 6.05 29.57 -13.01
CA SER A 13 7.25 29.38 -13.84
C SER A 13 7.87 27.98 -13.77
N LEU A 14 7.69 27.26 -12.65
CA LEU A 14 8.11 25.85 -12.48
C LEU A 14 7.13 24.89 -13.15
N GLN A 15 5.83 25.16 -13.09
CA GLN A 15 4.83 24.40 -13.84
C GLN A 15 4.98 24.63 -15.35
N THR A 16 5.26 25.85 -15.81
CA THR A 16 5.48 26.15 -17.23
C THR A 16 6.84 25.66 -17.74
N LYS A 17 7.88 25.60 -16.89
CA LYS A 17 9.17 24.96 -17.25
C LYS A 17 9.09 23.44 -17.34
N LEU A 18 8.08 22.80 -16.76
CA LEU A 18 7.77 21.38 -17.00
C LEU A 18 7.12 21.10 -18.37
N PHE A 19 6.77 22.15 -19.14
CA PHE A 19 6.13 22.01 -20.45
C PHE A 19 7.04 22.30 -21.65
N LEU A 20 8.34 22.52 -21.47
CA LEU A 20 9.29 22.57 -22.59
C LEU A 20 9.80 21.16 -22.91
N ASN A 21 8.90 20.34 -23.47
CA ASN A 21 9.22 19.05 -24.10
C ASN A 21 9.18 19.19 -25.62
N ASP A 22 10.05 20.05 -26.14
CA ASP A 22 10.25 20.25 -27.59
C ASP A 22 11.24 19.25 -28.21
N GLY A 23 11.69 18.24 -27.45
CA GLY A 23 12.59 17.17 -27.92
C GLY A 23 12.10 15.74 -27.69
N ILE A 24 10.95 15.55 -27.04
CA ILE A 24 10.42 14.22 -26.70
C ILE A 24 9.44 13.80 -27.80
N SER A 25 9.72 12.68 -28.49
CA SER A 25 8.80 12.13 -29.49
C SER A 25 7.39 11.94 -28.89
N GLU A 26 6.32 12.10 -29.66
CA GLU A 26 4.94 11.93 -29.14
C GLU A 26 4.72 10.58 -28.44
N ASN A 27 5.41 9.53 -28.88
CA ASN A 27 5.39 8.23 -28.21
C ASN A 27 6.05 8.26 -26.83
N ASN A 28 7.16 8.99 -26.68
CA ASN A 28 7.84 9.12 -25.39
C ASN A 28 6.97 9.91 -24.39
N LYS A 29 6.16 10.88 -24.85
CA LYS A 29 5.19 11.60 -23.99
C LYS A 29 4.12 10.66 -23.43
N LYS A 30 3.60 9.73 -24.24
CA LYS A 30 2.60 8.73 -23.79
C LYS A 30 3.13 7.80 -22.70
N ASN A 31 4.39 7.37 -22.83
CA ASN A 31 5.03 6.48 -21.86
C ASN A 31 5.14 7.13 -20.48
N VAL A 32 5.58 8.39 -20.46
CA VAL A 32 5.68 9.17 -19.22
C VAL A 32 4.31 9.35 -18.57
N ILE A 33 3.26 9.62 -19.37
CA ILE A 33 1.89 9.76 -18.86
C ILE A 33 1.40 8.45 -18.20
N LEU A 34 1.70 7.28 -18.78
CA LEU A 34 1.34 5.98 -18.18
C LEU A 34 2.12 5.71 -16.91
N LEU A 35 3.42 6.00 -16.91
CA LEU A 35 4.25 5.86 -15.73
C LEU A 35 3.73 6.71 -14.57
N ASN A 36 3.25 7.92 -14.85
CA ASN A 36 2.62 8.78 -13.85
C ASN A 36 1.36 8.17 -13.22
N GLN A 37 0.76 7.13 -13.81
CA GLN A 37 -0.35 6.37 -13.20
C GLN A 37 0.13 5.06 -12.55
N ILE A 38 1.09 4.37 -13.18
CA ILE A 38 1.63 3.09 -12.69
C ILE A 38 2.44 3.28 -11.40
N VAL A 39 3.22 4.36 -11.29
CA VAL A 39 4.03 4.63 -10.11
C VAL A 39 3.16 4.82 -8.86
N PRO A 40 2.14 5.70 -8.84
CA PRO A 40 1.21 5.78 -7.72
C PRO A 40 0.53 4.45 -7.39
N PHE A 41 0.19 3.65 -8.39
CA PHE A 41 -0.40 2.32 -8.17
C PHE A 41 0.56 1.42 -7.39
N ILE A 42 1.83 1.31 -7.81
CA ILE A 42 2.86 0.52 -7.13
C ILE A 42 3.06 0.97 -5.69
N LEU A 43 3.20 2.28 -5.47
CA LEU A 43 3.40 2.84 -4.14
C LEU A 43 2.21 2.53 -3.22
N ASN A 44 0.98 2.74 -3.71
CA ASN A 44 -0.23 2.45 -2.96
C ASN A 44 -0.43 0.94 -2.71
N THR A 45 -0.01 0.06 -3.62
CA THR A 45 0.03 -1.39 -3.38
C THR A 45 0.99 -1.73 -2.24
N SER A 46 2.17 -1.12 -2.23
CA SER A 46 3.13 -1.30 -1.14
C SER A 46 2.57 -0.82 0.22
N HIS A 47 1.87 0.33 0.23
CA HIS A 47 1.19 0.81 1.43
C HIS A 47 0.09 -0.14 1.89
N TYR A 48 -0.75 -0.60 0.96
CA TYR A 48 -1.82 -1.54 1.27
C TYR A 48 -1.29 -2.83 1.90
N MET A 49 -0.24 -3.42 1.31
CA MET A 49 0.41 -4.61 1.88
C MET A 49 1.00 -4.35 3.27
N THR A 50 1.54 -3.15 3.50
CA THR A 50 2.03 -2.75 4.82
C THR A 50 0.89 -2.68 5.83
N ASP A 51 -0.27 -2.12 5.46
CA ASP A 51 -1.46 -2.11 6.33
C ASP A 51 -1.94 -3.53 6.65
N LEU A 52 -1.91 -4.46 5.68
CA LEU A 52 -2.22 -5.86 5.92
C LEU A 52 -1.25 -6.52 6.92
N MET A 53 0.05 -6.16 6.90
CA MET A 53 1.02 -6.63 7.91
C MET A 53 0.65 -6.17 9.32
N TYR A 54 0.21 -4.93 9.49
CA TYR A 54 -0.28 -4.44 10.79
C TYR A 54 -1.49 -5.22 11.27
N VAL A 55 -2.44 -5.53 10.38
CA VAL A 55 -3.60 -6.35 10.73
C VAL A 55 -3.19 -7.75 11.18
N LEU A 56 -2.30 -8.41 10.42
CA LEU A 56 -1.82 -9.74 10.78
C LEU A 56 -1.11 -9.75 12.14
N TYR A 57 -0.25 -8.77 12.37
CA TYR A 57 0.43 -8.61 13.66
C TYR A 57 -0.58 -8.40 14.79
N TYR A 58 -1.53 -7.48 14.62
CA TYR A 58 -2.59 -7.23 15.60
C TYR A 58 -3.39 -8.51 15.91
N LEU A 59 -3.81 -9.25 14.88
CA LEU A 59 -4.53 -10.51 15.05
C LEU A 59 -3.67 -11.58 15.73
N ALA A 60 -2.36 -11.60 15.48
CA ALA A 60 -1.43 -12.54 16.13
C ALA A 60 -1.36 -12.29 17.64
N GLN A 61 -1.33 -11.02 18.07
CA GLN A 61 -1.34 -10.67 19.49
C GLN A 61 -2.68 -10.94 20.19
N LYS A 62 -3.75 -11.19 19.43
CA LYS A 62 -5.06 -11.58 19.93
C LYS A 62 -5.29 -13.08 20.02
N GLN A 63 -4.29 -13.88 19.67
CA GLN A 63 -4.35 -15.33 19.85
C GLN A 63 -4.00 -15.68 21.28
N ASP A 64 -4.82 -16.51 21.92
CA ASP A 64 -4.44 -17.16 23.17
C ASP A 64 -3.34 -18.20 22.90
N ASP A 65 -2.22 -18.14 23.62
CA ASP A 65 -1.11 -19.10 23.51
C ASP A 65 -1.48 -20.52 24.03
N THR A 66 -2.71 -20.72 24.52
CA THR A 66 -3.16 -21.95 25.21
C THR A 66 -4.08 -22.83 24.36
N PHE A 67 -3.54 -23.50 23.35
CA PHE A 67 -4.15 -24.73 22.82
C PHE A 67 -3.07 -25.81 22.61
N SER A 68 -2.72 -26.52 23.68
CA SER A 68 -1.98 -27.77 23.59
C SER A 68 -2.96 -28.91 23.25
N ASN A 69 -3.02 -29.32 21.99
CA ASN A 69 -3.63 -30.60 21.63
C ASN A 69 -2.60 -31.73 21.81
N ALA A 70 -3.07 -32.88 22.29
CA ALA A 70 -2.29 -34.03 22.75
C ALA A 70 -1.33 -34.71 21.74
N ASN A 71 -1.18 -34.17 20.53
CA ASN A 71 -0.49 -34.84 19.41
C ASN A 71 0.81 -34.15 18.94
N GLY A 72 1.38 -33.20 19.70
CA GLY A 72 2.79 -32.81 19.56
C GLY A 72 3.21 -32.03 18.29
N THR A 73 2.32 -31.84 17.32
CA THR A 73 2.49 -30.87 16.21
C THR A 73 1.34 -29.88 16.23
N CYS A 74 1.59 -28.69 16.78
CA CYS A 74 0.70 -27.53 16.66
C CYS A 74 1.59 -26.32 16.38
N THR A 75 1.63 -25.85 15.12
CA THR A 75 1.93 -24.44 14.88
C THR A 75 0.80 -23.66 15.54
N SER A 76 1.12 -22.75 16.45
CA SER A 76 0.07 -21.90 17.03
C SER A 76 -0.53 -21.03 15.91
N HIS A 77 -1.84 -20.74 15.93
CA HIS A 77 -2.43 -19.82 14.93
C HIS A 77 -1.72 -18.45 14.94
N ARG A 78 -1.12 -18.09 16.07
CA ARG A 78 -0.20 -16.97 16.22
C ARG A 78 1.01 -17.08 15.29
N GLU A 79 1.70 -18.22 15.31
CA GLU A 79 2.83 -18.49 14.41
C GLU A 79 2.44 -18.44 12.95
N GLU A 80 1.26 -18.95 12.57
CA GLU A 80 0.77 -18.88 11.19
C GLU A 80 0.52 -17.43 10.74
N LEU A 81 -0.07 -16.61 11.61
CA LEU A 81 -0.28 -15.17 11.37
C LEU A 81 1.04 -14.41 11.24
N LEU A 82 2.02 -14.70 12.10
CA LEU A 82 3.35 -14.08 12.06
C LEU A 82 4.16 -14.55 10.84
N ALA A 83 4.07 -15.82 10.46
CA ALA A 83 4.68 -16.34 9.24
C ALA A 83 4.10 -15.64 8.01
N LEU A 84 2.77 -15.52 7.92
CA LEU A 84 2.13 -14.79 6.83
C LEU A 84 2.51 -13.30 6.81
N LYS A 85 2.68 -12.67 7.98
CA LYS A 85 3.19 -11.30 8.10
C LYS A 85 4.60 -11.19 7.52
N ASN A 86 5.49 -12.14 7.81
CA ASN A 86 6.85 -12.18 7.27
C ASN A 86 6.85 -12.38 5.76
N ASP A 87 6.06 -13.31 5.22
CA ASP A 87 5.92 -13.53 3.78
C ASP A 87 5.47 -12.25 3.04
N ILE A 88 4.54 -11.48 3.62
CA ILE A 88 4.14 -10.19 3.03
C ILE A 88 5.27 -9.17 3.13
N CYS A 89 5.98 -9.13 4.26
CA CYS A 89 7.09 -8.21 4.47
C CYS A 89 8.18 -8.41 3.42
N GLU A 90 8.57 -9.66 3.13
CA GLU A 90 9.49 -10.00 2.05
C GLU A 90 8.96 -9.51 0.69
N ARG A 91 7.69 -9.75 0.37
CA ARG A 91 7.08 -9.27 -0.88
C ARG A 91 7.04 -7.74 -0.98
N VAL A 92 6.83 -7.04 0.13
CA VAL A 92 6.91 -5.56 0.17
C VAL A 92 8.34 -5.11 -0.11
N TYR A 93 9.33 -5.77 0.49
CA TYR A 93 10.74 -5.49 0.26
C TYR A 93 11.13 -5.73 -1.20
N ASP A 94 10.72 -6.86 -1.78
CA ASP A 94 10.97 -7.20 -3.19
C ASP A 94 10.31 -6.20 -4.13
N LEU A 95 9.05 -5.83 -3.88
CA LEU A 95 8.34 -4.83 -4.67
C LEU A 95 9.05 -3.47 -4.64
N ARG A 96 9.45 -2.99 -3.44
CA ARG A 96 10.13 -1.71 -3.27
C ARG A 96 11.53 -1.73 -3.90
N THR A 97 12.27 -2.81 -3.69
CA THR A 97 13.63 -2.97 -4.23
C THR A 97 13.59 -3.09 -5.75
N GLY A 98 12.72 -3.94 -6.29
CA GLY A 98 12.51 -4.07 -7.73
C GLY A 98 12.06 -2.76 -8.38
N PHE A 99 11.17 -2.01 -7.71
CA PHE A 99 10.77 -0.69 -8.17
C PHE A 99 11.91 0.31 -8.19
N ARG A 100 12.71 0.40 -7.12
CA ARG A 100 13.90 1.26 -7.06
C ARG A 100 14.89 0.89 -8.16
N LEU A 101 15.21 -0.39 -8.33
CA LEU A 101 16.14 -0.86 -9.36
C LEU A 101 15.66 -0.51 -10.77
N LEU A 102 14.35 -0.58 -11.04
CA LEU A 102 13.81 -0.15 -12.33
C LEU A 102 13.90 1.37 -12.52
N LEU A 103 13.66 2.17 -11.49
CA LEU A 103 13.84 3.62 -11.56
C LEU A 103 15.30 4.02 -11.80
N ASP A 104 16.25 3.29 -11.21
CA ASP A 104 17.69 3.56 -11.34
C ASP A 104 18.26 3.12 -12.70
N SER A 105 17.66 2.09 -13.32
CA SER A 105 18.19 1.46 -14.54
C SER A 105 17.45 1.81 -15.83
N CYS A 106 16.20 2.29 -15.76
CA CYS A 106 15.38 2.55 -16.94
C CYS A 106 15.36 4.04 -17.31
N GLU A 107 15.48 4.32 -18.61
CA GLU A 107 15.08 5.60 -19.17
C GLU A 107 13.56 5.76 -19.03
N LEU A 108 13.12 6.80 -18.31
CA LEU A 108 11.70 7.02 -17.96
C LEU A 108 10.80 7.25 -19.18
N ASP A 109 11.37 7.69 -20.30
CA ASP A 109 10.62 7.97 -21.53
C ASP A 109 10.66 6.81 -22.54
N HIS A 110 11.44 5.76 -22.25
CA HIS A 110 11.55 4.57 -23.06
C HIS A 110 10.25 3.74 -23.05
N PHE A 111 9.87 3.21 -24.22
CA PHE A 111 8.57 2.58 -24.45
C PHE A 111 8.33 1.28 -23.65
N GLU A 112 9.39 0.58 -23.27
CA GLU A 112 9.28 -0.63 -22.45
C GLU A 112 9.10 -0.35 -20.96
N THR A 113 9.48 0.84 -20.49
CA THR A 113 9.53 1.18 -19.06
C THR A 113 8.16 1.09 -18.37
N PRO A 114 7.05 1.62 -18.93
CA PRO A 114 5.72 1.41 -18.36
C PRO A 114 5.36 -0.08 -18.23
N GLY A 115 5.70 -0.87 -19.24
CA GLY A 115 5.53 -2.32 -19.24
C GLY A 115 6.29 -2.96 -18.09
N LYS A 116 7.60 -2.71 -17.96
CA LYS A 116 8.44 -3.26 -16.90
C LYS A 116 7.91 -2.90 -15.50
N CYS A 117 7.57 -1.63 -15.27
CA CYS A 117 7.00 -1.18 -14.00
C CYS A 117 5.67 -1.87 -13.69
N ARG A 118 4.77 -2.01 -14.68
CA ARG A 118 3.49 -2.71 -14.48
C ARG A 118 3.69 -4.16 -14.03
N HIS A 119 4.68 -4.85 -14.57
CA HIS A 119 4.95 -6.26 -14.26
C HIS A 119 5.52 -6.49 -12.85
N LEU A 120 5.92 -5.43 -12.12
CA LEU A 120 6.27 -5.57 -10.70
C LEU A 120 5.08 -6.03 -9.85
N ILE A 121 3.86 -5.65 -10.25
CA ILE A 121 2.63 -6.19 -9.67
C ILE A 121 2.16 -7.28 -10.62
N ASP A 122 2.69 -8.48 -10.43
CA ASP A 122 2.35 -9.64 -11.23
C ASP A 122 1.12 -10.39 -10.67
N LYS A 123 0.70 -11.43 -11.40
CA LYS A 123 -0.42 -12.27 -10.99
C LYS A 123 -0.16 -13.00 -9.68
N VAL A 124 1.10 -13.34 -9.39
CA VAL A 124 1.48 -14.06 -8.16
C VAL A 124 1.25 -13.15 -6.95
N LEU A 125 1.73 -11.91 -6.99
CA LEU A 125 1.53 -10.92 -5.96
C LEU A 125 0.04 -10.63 -5.73
N VAL A 126 -0.75 -10.53 -6.81
CA VAL A 126 -2.21 -10.34 -6.71
C VAL A 126 -2.88 -11.50 -5.99
N ILE A 127 -2.51 -12.75 -6.32
CA ILE A 127 -3.04 -13.95 -5.66
C ILE A 127 -2.63 -13.96 -4.18
N SER A 128 -1.39 -13.59 -3.85
CA SER A 128 -0.94 -13.49 -2.47
C SER A 128 -1.75 -12.46 -1.67
N ILE A 129 -1.94 -11.24 -2.19
CA ILE A 129 -2.76 -10.21 -1.54
C ILE A 129 -4.20 -10.68 -1.32
N TYR A 130 -4.79 -11.37 -2.30
CA TYR A 130 -6.12 -11.97 -2.17
C TYR A 130 -6.17 -13.04 -1.07
N GLY A 131 -5.17 -13.93 -1.04
CA GLY A 131 -5.05 -14.99 -0.03
C GLY A 131 -4.96 -14.43 1.38
N VAL A 132 -4.12 -13.41 1.57
CA VAL A 132 -3.96 -12.70 2.85
C VAL A 132 -5.28 -12.08 3.30
N ASN A 133 -5.97 -11.36 2.41
CA ASN A 133 -7.25 -10.75 2.74
C ASN A 133 -8.28 -11.78 3.20
N ARG A 134 -8.35 -12.91 2.50
CA ARG A 134 -9.24 -14.02 2.85
C ARG A 134 -8.88 -14.60 4.22
N PHE A 135 -7.59 -14.78 4.51
CA PHE A 135 -7.13 -15.32 5.79
C PHE A 135 -7.47 -14.37 6.95
N ILE A 136 -7.18 -13.07 6.80
CA ILE A 136 -7.56 -12.05 7.78
C ILE A 136 -9.07 -12.06 8.04
N PHE A 137 -9.90 -12.17 6.99
CA PHE A 137 -11.34 -12.25 7.16
C PHE A 137 -11.77 -13.48 7.98
N GLN A 138 -11.14 -14.63 7.77
CA GLN A 138 -11.41 -15.83 8.56
C GLN A 138 -11.06 -15.61 10.04
N GLU A 139 -9.92 -14.99 10.31
CA GLU A 139 -9.48 -14.70 11.68
C GLU A 139 -10.33 -13.66 12.40
N LEU A 140 -10.74 -12.58 11.72
CA LEU A 140 -11.67 -11.60 12.29
C LEU A 140 -13.01 -12.21 12.67
N ASN A 141 -13.52 -13.14 11.87
CA ASN A 141 -14.74 -13.88 12.20
C ASN A 141 -14.56 -14.81 13.38
N ARG A 142 -13.40 -15.46 13.49
CA ARG A 142 -13.07 -16.37 14.59
C ARG A 142 -12.95 -15.64 15.93
N LEU A 143 -12.29 -14.48 15.95
CA LEU A 143 -12.12 -13.66 17.15
C LEU A 143 -13.40 -12.92 17.59
N ASN A 144 -14.42 -12.86 16.71
CA ASN A 144 -15.71 -12.24 16.97
C ASN A 144 -15.63 -10.81 17.57
N VAL A 145 -14.76 -9.97 17.01
CA VAL A 145 -14.58 -8.57 17.45
C VAL A 145 -15.75 -7.67 17.02
N ASP A 146 -16.12 -6.68 17.85
CA ASP A 146 -17.29 -5.82 17.62
C ASP A 146 -17.19 -4.99 16.33
N PHE A 147 -15.98 -4.60 15.92
CA PHE A 147 -15.75 -3.80 14.72
C PHE A 147 -15.62 -4.64 13.42
N LYS A 148 -15.79 -5.97 13.49
CA LYS A 148 -15.46 -6.89 12.38
C LYS A 148 -16.19 -6.56 11.09
N GLU A 149 -17.46 -6.16 11.14
CA GLU A 149 -18.29 -5.96 9.96
C GLU A 149 -17.81 -4.74 9.16
N GLU A 150 -17.65 -3.61 9.85
CA GLU A 150 -17.19 -2.37 9.24
C GLU A 150 -15.75 -2.50 8.72
N PHE A 151 -14.88 -3.18 9.47
CA PHE A 151 -13.49 -3.39 9.10
C PHE A 151 -13.36 -4.35 7.91
N THR A 152 -14.14 -5.43 7.89
CA THR A 152 -14.23 -6.36 6.75
C THR A 152 -14.69 -5.64 5.49
N LEU A 153 -15.76 -4.83 5.58
CA LEU A 153 -16.27 -4.09 4.43
C LEU A 153 -15.19 -3.16 3.87
N GLN A 154 -14.44 -2.50 4.74
CA GLN A 154 -13.34 -1.63 4.32
C GLN A 154 -12.23 -2.41 3.61
N MET A 155 -11.82 -3.57 4.13
CA MET A 155 -10.86 -4.45 3.46
C MET A 155 -11.34 -4.92 2.09
N GLN A 156 -12.63 -5.29 1.98
CA GLN A 156 -13.23 -5.69 0.70
C GLN A 156 -13.18 -4.54 -0.31
N ASN A 157 -13.47 -3.30 0.11
CA ASN A 157 -13.37 -2.12 -0.76
C ASN A 157 -11.92 -1.90 -1.25
N CYS A 158 -10.93 -2.04 -0.36
CA CYS A 158 -9.51 -1.94 -0.73
C CYS A 158 -9.10 -3.03 -1.72
N LEU A 159 -9.51 -4.29 -1.48
CA LEU A 159 -9.21 -5.43 -2.35
C LEU A 159 -9.88 -5.29 -3.73
N LEU A 160 -11.15 -4.90 -3.78
CA LEU A 160 -11.88 -4.68 -5.02
C LEU A 160 -11.24 -3.56 -5.85
N GLY A 161 -10.89 -2.43 -5.20
CA GLY A 161 -10.19 -1.32 -5.84
C GLY A 161 -8.84 -1.75 -6.43
N PHE A 162 -8.05 -2.51 -5.65
CA PHE A 162 -6.77 -3.05 -6.09
C PHE A 162 -6.91 -3.96 -7.32
N VAL A 163 -7.82 -4.94 -7.26
CA VAL A 163 -8.05 -5.89 -8.36
C VAL A 163 -8.55 -5.19 -9.62
N ASN A 164 -9.43 -4.19 -9.47
CA ASN A 164 -9.94 -3.41 -10.60
C ASN A 164 -8.84 -2.58 -11.27
N LEU A 165 -7.99 -1.91 -10.49
CA LEU A 165 -6.84 -1.18 -11.01
C LEU A 165 -5.84 -2.10 -11.71
N TYR A 166 -5.49 -3.23 -11.10
CA TYR A 166 -4.62 -4.24 -11.70
C TYR A 166 -5.17 -4.73 -13.05
N LYS A 167 -6.47 -5.08 -13.10
CA LYS A 167 -7.12 -5.52 -14.34
C LYS A 167 -7.15 -4.41 -15.39
N PHE A 168 -7.40 -3.16 -14.99
CA PHE A 168 -7.45 -2.02 -15.89
C PHE A 168 -6.07 -1.75 -16.51
N LEU A 169 -5.03 -1.66 -15.69
CA LEU A 169 -3.66 -1.39 -16.16
C LEU A 169 -3.11 -2.51 -17.05
N ASN A 170 -3.48 -3.76 -16.81
CA ASN A 170 -3.10 -4.89 -17.67
C ASN A 170 -3.83 -4.93 -19.00
N LYS A 171 -4.97 -4.24 -19.14
CA LYS A 171 -5.66 -4.10 -20.42
C LYS A 171 -5.08 -3.00 -21.32
N ILE A 172 -4.26 -2.12 -20.77
CA ILE A 172 -3.60 -1.08 -21.56
C ILE A 172 -2.45 -1.73 -22.36
N PRO A 173 -2.44 -1.64 -23.69
CA PRO A 173 -1.33 -2.14 -24.51
C PRO A 173 -0.09 -1.28 -24.26
N MET A 174 1.02 -1.92 -23.88
CA MET A 174 2.27 -1.21 -23.52
C MET A 174 3.36 -1.34 -24.59
N ASN A 175 3.20 -2.26 -25.55
CA ASN A 175 4.21 -2.54 -26.56
C ASN A 175 3.91 -1.79 -27.88
N LYS A 176 4.95 -1.32 -28.57
CA LYS A 176 4.84 -0.62 -29.87
C LYS A 176 4.03 -1.39 -30.92
N GLN A 177 4.04 -2.72 -30.89
CA GLN A 177 3.30 -3.57 -31.84
C GLN A 177 1.80 -3.70 -31.50
N GLU A 178 1.41 -3.48 -30.24
CA GLU A 178 0.03 -3.58 -29.74
C GLU A 178 -0.64 -2.20 -29.57
N SER A 179 0.16 -1.14 -29.53
CA SER A 179 -0.25 0.25 -29.37
C SER A 179 -0.85 0.83 -30.66
N GLN A 180 -2.01 0.33 -31.09
CA GLN A 180 -2.87 1.04 -32.05
C GLN A 180 -3.80 2.05 -31.38
N MET A 181 -3.63 2.29 -30.07
CA MET A 181 -4.47 3.20 -29.31
C MET A 181 -4.24 4.64 -29.76
N ASN A 182 -5.32 5.28 -30.23
CA ASN A 182 -5.27 6.67 -30.63
C ASN A 182 -5.16 7.60 -29.40
N ASP A 183 -4.76 8.85 -29.62
CA ASP A 183 -4.51 9.81 -28.54
C ASP A 183 -5.76 10.08 -27.70
N LEU A 184 -6.94 10.05 -28.32
CA LEU A 184 -8.21 10.24 -27.63
C LEU A 184 -8.47 9.11 -26.64
N GLN A 185 -8.33 7.85 -27.07
CA GLN A 185 -8.47 6.68 -26.20
C GLN A 185 -7.47 6.74 -25.05
N MET A 186 -6.23 7.12 -25.34
CA MET A 186 -5.18 7.28 -24.33
C MET A 186 -5.53 8.34 -23.29
N ASN A 187 -5.96 9.51 -23.74
CA ASN A 187 -6.39 10.60 -22.85
C ASN A 187 -7.59 10.21 -22.00
N VAL A 188 -8.56 9.47 -22.55
CA VAL A 188 -9.71 8.96 -21.78
C VAL A 188 -9.25 7.97 -20.72
N LEU A 189 -8.42 6.97 -21.06
CA LEU A 189 -7.94 5.98 -20.08
C LEU A 189 -7.13 6.62 -18.96
N VAL A 190 -6.23 7.53 -19.30
CA VAL A 190 -5.42 8.28 -18.33
C VAL A 190 -6.33 9.14 -17.46
N SER A 191 -7.33 9.81 -18.02
CA SER A 191 -8.28 10.61 -17.25
C SER A 191 -9.06 9.75 -16.26
N VAL A 192 -9.53 8.56 -16.66
CA VAL A 192 -10.22 7.63 -15.77
C VAL A 192 -9.30 7.14 -14.64
N LEU A 193 -8.05 6.78 -14.95
CA LEU A 193 -7.08 6.39 -13.93
C LEU A 193 -6.78 7.52 -12.94
N GLN A 194 -6.46 8.70 -13.47
CA GLN A 194 -5.97 9.83 -12.70
C GLN A 194 -7.06 10.49 -11.86
N LYS A 195 -8.30 10.58 -12.37
CA LYS A 195 -9.38 11.33 -11.72
C LYS A 195 -10.36 10.46 -10.95
N GLU A 196 -10.46 9.17 -11.29
CA GLU A 196 -11.46 8.29 -10.70
C GLU A 196 -10.78 7.12 -9.97
N LEU A 197 -10.16 6.19 -10.70
CA LEU A 197 -9.76 4.90 -10.12
C LEU A 197 -8.67 5.03 -9.05
N LEU A 198 -7.57 5.76 -9.32
CA LEU A 198 -6.47 5.91 -8.36
C LEU A 198 -6.88 6.76 -7.14
N PRO A 199 -7.51 7.93 -7.29
CA PRO A 199 -7.95 8.71 -6.12
C PRO A 199 -8.96 7.98 -5.25
N ILE A 200 -9.95 7.30 -5.85
CA ILE A 200 -10.96 6.54 -5.10
C ILE A 200 -10.29 5.41 -4.33
N TRP A 201 -9.40 4.64 -4.96
CA TRP A 201 -8.72 3.56 -4.27
C TRP A 201 -7.80 4.07 -3.16
N LYS A 202 -7.04 5.15 -3.41
CA LYS A 202 -6.22 5.79 -2.38
C LYS A 202 -7.07 6.21 -1.18
N PHE A 203 -8.23 6.82 -1.42
CA PHE A 203 -9.15 7.17 -0.33
C PHE A 203 -9.59 5.95 0.48
N GLN A 204 -9.86 4.81 -0.16
CA GLN A 204 -10.18 3.57 0.55
C GLN A 204 -9.00 3.07 1.39
N LEU A 205 -7.76 3.18 0.89
CA LEU A 205 -6.57 2.82 1.65
C LEU A 205 -6.36 3.74 2.85
N ASP A 206 -6.47 5.06 2.66
CA ASP A 206 -6.30 6.04 3.74
C ASP A 206 -7.39 5.84 4.81
N LEU A 207 -8.63 5.53 4.41
CA LEU A 207 -9.72 5.19 5.34
C LEU A 207 -9.45 3.87 6.08
N PHE A 208 -8.94 2.85 5.39
CA PHE A 208 -8.57 1.58 6.01
C PHE A 208 -7.48 1.76 7.07
N ASN A 209 -6.42 2.48 6.72
CA ASN A 209 -5.33 2.82 7.62
C ASN A 209 -5.83 3.59 8.86
N CYS A 210 -6.68 4.60 8.66
CA CYS A 210 -7.32 5.33 9.77
C CYS A 210 -8.11 4.40 10.69
N LYS A 211 -8.96 3.53 10.14
CA LYS A 211 -9.75 2.58 10.95
C LYS A 211 -8.86 1.61 11.71
N LEU A 212 -7.83 1.07 11.06
CA LEU A 212 -6.87 0.15 11.65
C LEU A 212 -6.18 0.77 12.87
N PHE A 213 -5.60 1.96 12.71
CA PHE A 213 -4.90 2.60 13.82
C PHE A 213 -5.84 3.13 14.90
N ASN A 214 -7.09 3.46 14.57
CA ASN A 214 -8.12 3.78 15.56
C ASN A 214 -8.47 2.56 16.44
N GLU A 215 -8.49 1.35 15.88
CA GLU A 215 -8.75 0.14 16.68
C GLU A 215 -7.51 -0.31 17.45
N ILE A 216 -6.34 -0.34 16.81
CA ILE A 216 -5.05 -0.68 17.44
C ILE A 216 -4.70 0.25 18.62
N SER A 217 -5.05 1.53 18.55
CA SER A 217 -4.80 2.47 19.65
C SER A 217 -5.78 2.32 20.81
N LYS A 218 -6.97 1.74 20.62
CA LYS A 218 -7.89 1.45 21.73
C LYS A 218 -7.56 0.12 22.43
N ASP A 219 -6.67 -0.67 21.86
CA ASP A 219 -6.38 -2.01 22.34
C ASP A 219 -5.51 -2.00 23.60
N LYS A 220 -6.12 -2.28 24.75
CA LYS A 220 -5.42 -2.20 26.04
C LYS A 220 -4.24 -3.16 26.15
N ASP A 221 -4.34 -4.35 25.57
CA ASP A 221 -3.28 -5.36 25.68
C ASP A 221 -2.05 -4.94 24.86
N LEU A 222 -2.28 -4.46 23.64
CA LEU A 222 -1.21 -3.96 22.78
C LEU A 222 -0.57 -2.68 23.34
N ILE A 223 -1.36 -1.79 23.94
CA ILE A 223 -0.85 -0.61 24.66
C ILE A 223 -0.01 -1.02 25.87
N ASN A 224 -0.44 -2.04 26.63
CA ASN A 224 0.33 -2.53 27.77
C ASN A 224 1.69 -3.10 27.32
N MET A 225 1.72 -3.90 26.25
CA MET A 225 2.98 -4.37 25.66
C MET A 225 3.90 -3.22 25.23
N TYR A 226 3.35 -2.18 24.61
CA TYR A 226 4.10 -0.97 24.27
C TYR A 226 4.71 -0.31 25.51
N ARG A 227 3.92 -0.12 26.56
CA ARG A 227 4.36 0.53 27.80
C ARG A 227 5.42 -0.27 28.52
N GLU A 228 5.28 -1.59 28.57
CA GLU A 228 6.28 -2.51 29.13
C GLU A 228 7.60 -2.44 28.36
N ALA A 229 7.55 -2.37 27.03
CA ALA A 229 8.74 -2.31 26.18
C ALA A 229 9.46 -0.94 26.22
N THR A 230 8.72 0.16 26.41
CA THR A 230 9.25 1.53 26.22
C THR A 230 9.32 2.36 27.50
N ASN A 231 8.73 1.90 28.60
CA ASN A 231 8.49 2.67 29.83
C ASN A 231 7.71 3.98 29.61
N ASP A 232 6.93 4.11 28.52
CA ASP A 232 6.11 5.29 28.28
C ASP A 232 4.98 5.39 29.31
N CYS A 233 4.92 6.52 30.02
CA CYS A 233 3.94 6.79 31.06
C CYS A 233 2.78 7.71 30.60
N ALA A 234 2.67 7.99 29.29
CA ALA A 234 1.61 8.84 28.75
C ALA A 234 0.21 8.27 29.04
N VAL A 235 -0.69 9.15 29.46
CA VAL A 235 -2.06 8.79 29.84
C VAL A 235 -2.87 8.26 28.65
N ASP A 236 -2.70 8.88 27.48
CA ASP A 236 -3.45 8.59 26.26
C ASP A 236 -2.47 8.45 25.08
N VAL A 237 -2.52 7.31 24.39
CA VAL A 237 -1.69 7.00 23.21
C VAL A 237 -2.48 7.07 21.91
N ASN A 238 -3.69 7.64 21.91
CA ASN A 238 -4.60 7.62 20.76
C ASN A 238 -4.49 8.87 19.90
N LYS A 239 -3.72 9.88 20.33
CA LYS A 239 -3.54 11.14 19.59
C LYS A 239 -2.21 11.82 19.89
N GLY A 240 -1.82 12.73 19.00
CA GLY A 240 -0.67 13.60 19.18
C GLY A 240 0.66 12.83 19.25
N GLU A 241 1.63 13.40 19.97
CA GLU A 241 2.98 12.85 20.07
C GLU A 241 3.04 11.43 20.67
N PRO A 242 2.26 11.08 21.73
CA PRO A 242 2.22 9.71 22.25
C PRO A 242 1.78 8.68 21.19
N PHE A 243 0.81 9.02 20.36
CA PHE A 243 0.38 8.15 19.26
C PHE A 243 1.48 7.94 18.22
N ILE A 244 2.22 9.00 17.87
CA ILE A 244 3.35 8.89 16.93
C ILE A 244 4.42 7.93 17.48
N ARG A 245 4.76 8.02 18.77
CA ARG A 245 5.71 7.11 19.41
C ARG A 245 5.20 5.67 19.42
N TYR A 246 3.94 5.46 19.76
CA TYR A 246 3.30 4.14 19.74
C TYR A 246 3.31 3.51 18.34
N VAL A 247 2.96 4.28 17.31
CA VAL A 247 2.99 3.83 15.90
C VAL A 247 4.42 3.54 15.44
N ASN A 248 5.41 4.32 15.87
CA ASN A 248 6.81 4.05 15.54
C ASN A 248 7.33 2.78 16.23
N TRP A 249 6.97 2.55 17.49
CA TRP A 249 7.26 1.28 18.14
C TRP A 249 6.62 0.11 17.39
N LEU A 250 5.35 0.22 16.98
CA LEU A 250 4.68 -0.82 16.17
C LEU A 250 5.41 -1.06 14.84
N LYS A 251 5.88 0.00 14.17
CA LYS A 251 6.72 -0.15 12.96
C LYS A 251 7.97 -0.97 13.26
N ASP A 252 8.65 -0.68 14.35
CA ASP A 252 9.89 -1.37 14.73
C ASP A 252 9.62 -2.84 15.07
N GLN A 253 8.50 -3.15 15.75
CA GLN A 253 8.10 -4.55 16.00
C GLN A 253 7.76 -5.30 14.72
N ILE A 254 7.10 -4.65 13.76
CA ILE A 254 6.57 -5.31 12.56
C ILE A 254 7.62 -5.43 11.46
N ILE A 255 8.47 -4.42 11.31
CA ILE A 255 9.45 -4.25 10.21
C ILE A 255 10.89 -4.37 10.71
N GLY A 256 11.20 -3.91 11.92
CA GLY A 256 12.56 -3.81 12.46
C GLY A 256 13.24 -5.14 12.76
N GLU A 257 12.48 -6.24 12.89
CA GLU A 257 13.03 -7.60 13.06
C GLU A 257 13.84 -8.10 11.84
N MET A 258 13.72 -7.46 10.67
CA MET A 258 14.35 -7.89 9.41
C MET A 258 15.65 -7.14 9.07
N THR A 259 16.07 -6.18 9.89
CA THR A 259 17.32 -5.41 9.70
C THR A 259 18.55 -5.99 10.38
N VAL A 260 18.57 -7.31 10.64
CA VAL A 260 19.73 -8.05 11.18
C VAL A 260 20.30 -8.99 10.13
#